data_AF-A0A419I169-F1
#
_entry.id   AF-A0A419I169-F1
#
_cell.length_a   1.000
_cell.length_b   1.000
_cell.length_c   1.000
_cell.angle_alpha   90.00
_cell.angle_beta   90.00
_cell.angle_gamma   90.00
#
_symmetry.space_group_name_H-M   'P 1'
#
loop_
_entity.id
_entity.type
_entity.pdbx_description
1 polymer ?
#
loop_
_entity_poly.entity_id
_entity_poly.type
_entity_poly.pdbx_seq_one_letter_code
_entity_poly.pdbx_strand_id
1 'polypeptide(L)'
;MIALSTIAAFEGFCEEFLANLLLLNGHGYVHVAKVVGRMNNPTPRQFCAALTAEIPSIKPATGKDYSLQVWKILGVNQQPSTETIGWSDVLTRADGWMEVRHCLSHGLVSGWRSEVWPAPLKGASAVAARDVLRAKAGGKHSMGLIGAISCSRLYYFPAQHLADLVAGAIGQSLSWSDGPTYPLKKTA
;
A
#
# COMPACT_ATOMS: atom_id res chain seq x y z
N MET A 1 -10.77 2.02 -10.94
CA MET A 1 -11.51 2.49 -9.74
C MET A 1 -10.97 1.84 -8.46
N ILE A 2 -10.85 0.51 -8.37
CA ILE A 2 -10.35 -0.21 -7.16
C ILE A 2 -9.02 0.32 -6.60
N ALA A 3 -7.97 0.44 -7.42
CA ALA A 3 -6.66 0.88 -6.92
C ALA A 3 -6.69 2.31 -6.33
N LEU A 4 -7.32 3.26 -7.03
CA LEU A 4 -7.45 4.64 -6.55
C LEU A 4 -8.27 4.70 -5.27
N SER A 5 -9.40 3.98 -5.20
CA SER A 5 -10.23 3.96 -3.99
C SER A 5 -9.52 3.31 -2.81
N THR A 6 -8.74 2.24 -3.02
CA THR A 6 -7.98 1.62 -1.93
C THR A 6 -6.89 2.55 -1.43
N ILE A 7 -6.13 3.20 -2.31
CA ILE A 7 -5.06 4.11 -1.88
C ILE A 7 -5.65 5.33 -1.15
N ALA A 8 -6.77 5.88 -1.62
CA ALA A 8 -7.48 6.95 -0.92
C ALA A 8 -8.02 6.51 0.45
N ALA A 9 -8.57 5.30 0.56
CA ALA A 9 -9.02 4.76 1.84
C ALA A 9 -7.85 4.54 2.81
N PHE A 10 -6.70 4.07 2.32
CA PHE A 10 -5.49 3.95 3.11
C PHE A 10 -4.97 5.30 3.59
N GLU A 11 -4.98 6.33 2.73
CA GLU A 11 -4.60 7.70 3.09
C GLU A 11 -5.42 8.20 4.28
N GLY A 12 -6.77 8.13 4.19
CA GLY A 12 -7.64 8.51 5.30
C GLY A 12 -7.41 7.68 6.57
N PHE A 13 -7.20 6.37 6.43
CA PHE A 13 -6.86 5.51 7.56
C PHE A 13 -5.55 5.95 8.25
N CYS A 14 -4.49 6.24 7.49
CA CYS A 14 -3.22 6.68 8.05
C CYS A 14 -3.35 8.00 8.80
N GLU A 15 -4.08 8.97 8.25
CA GLU A 15 -4.31 10.27 8.88
C GLU A 15 -5.05 10.12 10.21
N GLU A 16 -6.17 9.40 10.20
CA GLU A 16 -7.02 9.23 11.39
C GLU A 16 -6.33 8.36 12.45
N PHE A 17 -5.69 7.27 12.06
CA PHE A 17 -4.98 6.39 12.98
C PHE A 17 -3.84 7.13 13.68
N LEU A 18 -3.04 7.87 12.91
CA LEU A 18 -1.90 8.63 13.46
C LEU A 18 -2.38 9.80 14.33
N ALA A 19 -3.46 10.48 13.95
CA ALA A 19 -4.05 11.53 14.77
C ALA A 19 -4.49 11.00 16.14
N ASN A 20 -5.23 9.88 16.16
CA ASN A 20 -5.68 9.24 17.39
C ASN A 20 -4.51 8.75 18.25
N LEU A 21 -3.51 8.11 17.64
CA LEU A 21 -2.31 7.69 18.36
C LEU A 21 -1.60 8.87 19.03
N LEU A 22 -1.39 9.97 18.29
CA LEU A 22 -0.69 11.14 18.82
C LEU A 22 -1.47 11.78 19.98
N LEU A 23 -2.80 11.87 19.87
CA LEU A 23 -3.64 12.38 20.95
C LEU A 23 -3.58 11.47 22.19
N LEU A 24 -3.61 10.14 22.01
CA LEU A 24 -3.46 9.17 23.10
C LEU A 24 -2.10 9.28 23.80
N ASN A 25 -1.05 9.63 23.05
CA ASN A 25 0.28 9.90 23.61
C ASN A 25 0.41 11.31 24.22
N GLY A 26 -0.67 12.08 24.30
CA GLY A 26 -0.70 13.40 24.96
C GLY A 26 -0.20 14.56 24.09
N HIS A 27 -0.01 14.36 22.79
CA HIS A 27 0.38 15.45 21.90
C HIS A 27 -0.76 16.45 21.67
N GLY A 28 -0.43 17.74 21.63
CA GLY A 28 -1.41 18.78 21.31
C GLY A 28 -1.76 18.85 19.82
N TYR A 29 -2.92 19.44 19.50
CA TYR A 29 -3.44 19.54 18.11
C TYR A 29 -2.47 20.16 17.10
N VAL A 30 -1.61 21.09 17.52
CA VAL A 30 -0.59 21.68 16.63
C VAL A 30 0.43 20.63 16.17
N HIS A 31 0.85 19.75 17.08
CA HIS A 31 1.76 18.66 16.74
C HIS A 31 1.06 17.63 15.85
N VAL A 32 -0.18 17.27 16.19
CA VAL A 32 -1.01 16.37 15.38
C VAL A 32 -1.13 16.88 13.95
N ALA A 33 -1.55 18.14 13.76
CA ALA A 33 -1.69 18.74 12.44
C ALA A 33 -0.37 18.74 11.64
N LYS A 34 0.75 19.00 12.31
CA LYS A 34 2.08 18.99 11.67
C LYS A 34 2.48 17.59 11.19
N VAL A 35 2.21 16.55 11.97
CA VAL A 35 2.59 15.18 11.63
C VAL A 35 1.63 14.60 10.60
N VAL A 36 0.32 14.72 10.84
CA VAL A 36 -0.73 14.22 9.95
C VAL A 36 -0.73 14.96 8.61
N GLY A 37 -0.52 16.29 8.59
CA GLY A 37 -0.43 17.05 7.34
C GLY A 37 0.74 16.67 6.43
N ARG A 38 1.68 15.83 6.89
CA ARG A 38 2.74 15.24 6.07
C ARG A 38 2.33 13.91 5.43
N MET A 39 1.18 13.34 5.79
CA MET A 39 0.61 12.12 5.23
C MET A 39 -0.20 12.37 3.96
N ASN A 40 0.31 13.22 3.06
CA ASN A 40 -0.28 13.37 1.73
C ASN A 40 0.18 12.22 0.83
N ASN A 41 -0.76 11.37 0.39
CA ASN A 41 -0.51 10.20 -0.44
C ASN A 41 0.52 9.22 0.17
N PRO A 42 0.33 8.74 1.42
CA PRO A 42 1.32 7.91 2.08
C PRO A 42 1.38 6.52 1.44
N THR A 43 2.56 5.91 1.44
CA THR A 43 2.75 4.48 1.21
C THR A 43 2.86 3.74 2.54
N PRO A 44 2.64 2.40 2.57
CA PRO A 44 2.91 1.58 3.76
C PRO A 44 4.30 1.80 4.37
N ARG A 45 5.31 2.13 3.55
CA ARG A 45 6.66 2.46 4.02
C ARG A 45 6.66 3.75 4.83
N GLN A 46 6.00 4.79 4.33
CA GLN A 46 5.92 6.09 5.02
C GLN A 46 5.10 5.99 6.30
N PHE A 47 4.00 5.22 6.28
CA PHE A 47 3.20 4.96 7.47
C PHE A 47 4.01 4.21 8.54
N CYS A 48 4.72 3.14 8.16
CA CYS A 48 5.65 2.43 9.03
C CYS A 48 6.72 3.35 9.64
N ALA A 49 7.32 4.23 8.83
CA ALA A 49 8.32 5.18 9.31
C ALA A 49 7.75 6.15 10.35
N ALA A 50 6.52 6.65 10.17
CA ALA A 50 5.89 7.53 11.15
C ALA A 50 5.52 6.80 12.44
N LEU A 51 4.94 5.60 12.36
CA LEU A 51 4.58 4.81 13.54
C LEU A 51 5.80 4.38 14.36
N THR A 52 6.89 3.99 13.69
CA THR A 52 8.13 3.60 14.39
C THR A 52 8.91 4.80 14.93
N ALA A 53 8.67 6.01 14.42
CA ALA A 53 9.18 7.23 15.03
C ALA A 53 8.41 7.59 16.30
N GLU A 54 7.08 7.40 16.28
CA GLU A 54 6.21 7.69 17.43
C GLU A 54 6.29 6.61 18.53
N ILE A 55 6.36 5.34 18.15
CA ILE A 55 6.47 4.20 19.07
C ILE A 55 7.70 3.35 18.71
N PRO A 56 8.92 3.75 19.12
CA PRO A 56 10.14 3.05 18.74
C PRO A 56 10.19 1.57 19.14
N SER A 57 9.45 1.17 20.17
CA SER A 57 9.41 -0.22 20.66
C SER A 57 8.83 -1.22 19.65
N ILE A 58 8.02 -0.79 18.67
CA ILE A 58 7.46 -1.70 17.65
C ILE A 58 8.44 -1.99 16.51
N LYS A 59 9.54 -1.23 16.40
CA LYS A 59 10.48 -1.33 15.27
C LYS A 59 11.07 -2.74 15.10
N PRO A 60 11.48 -3.48 16.15
CA PRO A 60 12.00 -4.85 16.00
C PRO A 60 10.97 -5.86 15.50
N ALA A 61 9.67 -5.60 15.72
CA ALA A 61 8.58 -6.48 15.32
C ALA A 61 8.01 -6.13 13.93
N THR A 62 8.36 -4.95 13.39
CA THR A 62 7.89 -4.49 12.09
C THR A 62 8.36 -5.41 10.98
N GLY A 63 7.41 -6.01 10.24
CA GLY A 63 7.70 -6.95 9.16
C GLY A 63 8.27 -8.30 9.58
N LYS A 64 8.47 -8.54 10.88
CA LYS A 64 8.97 -9.82 11.39
C LYS A 64 7.96 -10.93 11.10
N ASP A 65 8.43 -12.02 10.49
CA ASP A 65 7.62 -13.18 10.08
C ASP A 65 6.42 -12.82 9.18
N TYR A 66 6.42 -11.62 8.60
CA TYR A 66 5.33 -11.14 7.77
C TYR A 66 5.40 -11.74 6.38
N SER A 67 4.28 -12.29 5.92
CA SER A 67 4.12 -12.74 4.55
C SER A 67 2.73 -12.39 4.03
N LEU A 68 2.64 -12.10 2.73
CA LEU A 68 1.39 -11.75 2.08
C LEU A 68 1.25 -12.50 0.76
N GLN A 69 0.15 -13.23 0.60
CA GLN A 69 -0.20 -13.77 -0.71
C GLN A 69 -0.77 -12.66 -1.61
N VAL A 70 -0.31 -12.60 -2.86
CA VAL A 70 -0.74 -11.65 -3.90
C VAL A 70 -0.83 -12.35 -5.26
N TRP A 71 -1.44 -11.71 -6.26
CA TRP A 71 -1.25 -12.13 -7.65
C TRP A 71 0.17 -11.82 -8.11
N LYS A 72 0.77 -12.78 -8.82
CA LYS A 72 2.08 -12.61 -9.44
C LYS A 72 2.03 -11.54 -10.52
N ILE A 73 3.07 -10.71 -10.59
CA ILE A 73 3.25 -9.74 -11.68
C ILE A 73 3.57 -10.54 -12.94
N LEU A 74 2.62 -10.56 -13.89
CA LEU A 74 2.70 -11.42 -15.05
C LEU A 74 3.48 -10.78 -16.19
N GLY A 75 4.38 -11.55 -16.79
CA GLY A 75 4.99 -11.28 -18.08
C GLY A 75 4.01 -11.46 -19.24
N VAL A 76 4.49 -11.17 -20.46
CA VAL A 76 3.72 -11.36 -21.69
C VAL A 76 3.34 -12.84 -21.83
N ASN A 77 2.07 -13.12 -22.16
CA ASN A 77 1.51 -14.47 -22.36
C ASN A 77 1.55 -15.42 -21.13
N GLN A 78 1.79 -14.89 -19.93
CA GLN A 78 1.72 -15.70 -18.71
C GLN A 78 0.29 -15.82 -18.16
N GLN A 79 0.00 -16.99 -17.57
CA GLN A 79 -1.26 -17.29 -16.90
C GLN A 79 -1.28 -16.72 -15.47
N PRO A 80 -2.45 -16.26 -14.98
CA PRO A 80 -2.60 -15.79 -13.60
C PRO A 80 -2.22 -16.88 -12.59
N SER A 81 -1.34 -16.51 -11.66
CA SER A 81 -0.93 -17.34 -10.53
C SER A 81 -0.67 -16.45 -9.33
N THR A 82 -0.78 -17.01 -8.12
CA THR A 82 -0.48 -16.30 -6.87
C THR A 82 0.95 -16.59 -6.42
N GLU A 83 1.52 -15.66 -5.67
CA GLU A 83 2.80 -15.81 -4.98
C GLU A 83 2.68 -15.29 -3.54
N THR A 84 3.57 -15.75 -2.67
CA THR A 84 3.71 -15.22 -1.31
C THR A 84 4.96 -14.35 -1.27
N ILE A 85 4.81 -13.10 -0.83
CA ILE A 85 5.89 -12.11 -0.76
C ILE A 85 6.15 -11.68 0.68
N GLY A 86 7.39 -11.29 0.96
CA GLY A 86 7.80 -10.79 2.28
C GLY A 86 7.58 -9.29 2.46
N TRP A 87 7.87 -8.78 3.66
CA TRP A 87 7.69 -7.37 4.02
C TRP A 87 8.36 -6.38 3.05
N SER A 88 9.62 -6.62 2.69
CA SER A 88 10.37 -5.73 1.79
C SER A 88 9.71 -5.60 0.40
N ASP A 89 9.23 -6.71 -0.14
CA ASP A 89 8.53 -6.75 -1.42
C ASP A 89 7.17 -6.04 -1.34
N VAL A 90 6.46 -6.19 -0.22
CA VAL A 90 5.20 -5.46 0.01
C VAL A 90 5.43 -3.96 -0.05
N LEU A 91 6.43 -3.45 0.67
CA LEU A 91 6.74 -2.02 0.67
C LEU A 91 7.13 -1.54 -0.73
N THR A 92 8.00 -2.28 -1.41
CA THR A 92 8.50 -1.93 -2.75
C THR A 92 7.37 -1.92 -3.79
N ARG A 93 6.51 -2.95 -3.78
CA ARG A 93 5.36 -2.99 -4.70
C ARG A 93 4.32 -1.93 -4.36
N ALA A 94 4.09 -1.61 -3.08
CA ALA A 94 3.19 -0.54 -2.71
C ALA A 94 3.68 0.83 -3.21
N ASP A 95 4.99 1.09 -3.17
CA ASP A 95 5.60 2.28 -3.75
C ASP A 95 5.35 2.35 -5.28
N GLY A 96 5.48 1.23 -6.00
CA GLY A 96 5.13 1.17 -7.43
C GLY A 96 3.65 1.47 -7.72
N TRP A 97 2.74 1.04 -6.85
CA TRP A 97 1.32 1.39 -6.94
C TRP A 97 1.02 2.86 -6.65
N MET A 98 1.87 3.53 -5.88
CA MET A 98 1.78 4.99 -5.72
C MET A 98 2.11 5.72 -7.03
N GLU A 99 3.11 5.24 -7.78
CA GLU A 99 3.39 5.76 -9.14
C GLU A 99 2.23 5.47 -10.11
N VAL A 100 1.57 4.32 -9.99
CA VAL A 100 0.33 4.03 -10.75
C VAL A 100 -0.74 5.06 -10.43
N ARG A 101 -1.00 5.35 -9.14
CA ARG A 101 -1.95 6.40 -8.73
C ARG A 101 -1.57 7.76 -9.28
N HIS A 102 -0.29 8.14 -9.21
CA HIS A 102 0.21 9.39 -9.77
C HIS A 102 -0.15 9.50 -11.26
N CYS A 103 0.21 8.50 -12.07
CA CYS A 103 -0.07 8.49 -13.50
C CYS A 103 -1.57 8.63 -13.81
N LEU A 104 -2.42 7.92 -13.06
CA LEU A 104 -3.87 7.97 -13.24
C LEU A 104 -4.46 9.33 -12.83
N SER A 105 -4.03 9.88 -11.70
CA SER A 105 -4.58 11.12 -11.13
C SER A 105 -4.25 12.33 -12.00
N HIS A 106 -3.11 12.31 -12.69
CA HIS A 106 -2.71 13.35 -13.64
C HIS A 106 -3.17 13.10 -15.08
N GLY A 107 -3.92 12.02 -15.34
CA GLY A 107 -4.40 11.70 -16.68
C GLY A 107 -3.29 11.33 -17.68
N LEU A 108 -2.12 10.89 -17.20
CA LEU A 108 -1.00 10.47 -18.07
C LEU A 108 -1.32 9.16 -18.81
N VAL A 109 -2.20 8.34 -18.23
CA VAL A 109 -2.73 7.10 -18.79
C VAL A 109 -4.19 6.92 -18.36
N SER A 110 -4.94 6.16 -19.13
CA SER A 110 -6.36 5.88 -18.83
C SER A 110 -6.56 4.71 -17.85
N GLY A 111 -5.60 3.78 -17.78
CA GLY A 111 -5.58 2.66 -16.84
C GLY A 111 -6.45 1.46 -17.20
N TRP A 112 -7.28 1.56 -18.25
CA TRP A 112 -8.20 0.48 -18.66
C TRP A 112 -7.74 -0.27 -19.91
N ARG A 113 -6.84 0.30 -20.72
CA ARG A 113 -6.22 -0.38 -21.88
C ARG A 113 -4.80 -0.81 -21.56
N SER A 114 -4.20 -1.53 -22.52
CA SER A 114 -2.76 -1.74 -22.53
C SER A 114 -2.11 -0.46 -23.07
N GLU A 115 -1.30 0.20 -22.25
CA GLU A 115 -0.74 1.53 -22.51
C GLU A 115 0.75 1.54 -22.20
N VAL A 116 1.49 2.52 -22.74
CA VAL A 116 2.86 2.78 -22.30
C VAL A 116 2.77 3.64 -21.05
N TRP A 117 3.35 3.16 -19.96
CA TRP A 117 3.36 3.89 -18.69
C TRP A 117 4.61 4.75 -18.58
N PRO A 118 4.51 5.99 -18.07
CA PRO A 118 5.64 6.87 -17.88
C PRO A 118 6.75 6.27 -17.00
N ALA A 119 7.96 6.80 -17.15
CA ALA A 119 9.07 6.54 -16.23
C ALA A 119 8.76 7.12 -14.84
N PRO A 120 9.39 6.58 -13.77
CA PRO A 120 9.13 7.04 -12.41
C PRO A 120 9.62 8.47 -12.20
N LEU A 121 8.93 9.21 -11.34
CA LEU A 121 9.24 10.63 -11.06
C LEU A 121 10.62 10.87 -10.44
N LYS A 122 11.08 9.95 -9.59
CA LYS A 122 12.29 10.12 -8.76
C LYS A 122 13.58 9.57 -9.40
N GLY A 123 13.58 9.41 -10.73
CA GLY A 123 14.75 8.94 -11.49
C GLY A 123 14.83 7.42 -11.62
N ALA A 124 15.85 6.94 -12.34
CA ALA A 124 15.93 5.57 -12.86
C ALA A 124 15.93 4.45 -11.81
N SER A 125 16.30 4.74 -10.56
CA SER A 125 16.36 3.76 -9.46
C SER A 125 15.06 3.65 -8.65
N ALA A 126 14.07 4.50 -8.94
CA ALA A 126 12.78 4.45 -8.27
C ALA A 126 11.90 3.34 -8.85
N VAL A 127 11.06 2.74 -8.01
CA VAL A 127 10.07 1.74 -8.46
C VAL A 127 9.11 2.42 -9.43
N ALA A 128 8.99 1.88 -10.63
CA ALA A 128 8.14 2.43 -11.67
C ALA A 128 6.74 1.80 -11.65
N ALA A 129 5.74 2.51 -12.18
CA ALA A 129 4.40 1.97 -12.34
C ALA A 129 4.41 0.64 -13.11
N ARG A 130 5.24 0.52 -14.16
CA ARG A 130 5.37 -0.72 -14.96
C ARG A 130 5.80 -1.95 -14.14
N ASP A 131 6.50 -1.75 -13.03
CA ASP A 131 7.08 -2.84 -12.24
C ASP A 131 6.02 -3.59 -11.42
N VAL A 132 4.80 -3.03 -11.29
CA VAL A 132 3.68 -3.65 -10.57
C VAL A 132 2.50 -3.97 -11.48
N LEU A 133 2.59 -3.64 -12.76
CA LEU A 133 1.55 -3.84 -13.75
C LEU A 133 1.83 -5.07 -14.61
N ARG A 134 0.78 -5.66 -15.17
CA ARG A 134 0.92 -6.80 -16.08
C ARG A 134 1.54 -6.33 -17.40
N ALA A 135 2.61 -6.97 -17.82
CA ALA A 135 3.25 -6.72 -19.11
C ALA A 135 2.37 -7.17 -20.28
N LYS A 136 2.44 -6.42 -21.37
CA LYS A 136 1.72 -6.62 -22.63
C LYS A 136 2.69 -6.45 -23.81
N ALA A 137 2.30 -6.95 -24.96
CA ALA A 137 3.10 -6.83 -26.18
C ALA A 137 3.43 -5.36 -26.51
N GLY A 138 4.60 -5.12 -27.08
CA GLY A 138 5.05 -3.78 -27.49
C GLY A 138 5.42 -2.85 -26.33
N GLY A 139 5.93 -3.38 -25.21
CA GLY A 139 6.37 -2.57 -24.05
C GLY A 139 5.24 -1.94 -23.24
N LYS A 140 4.00 -2.33 -23.52
CA LYS A 140 2.80 -1.82 -22.85
C LYS A 140 2.55 -2.57 -21.56
N HIS A 141 1.80 -1.94 -20.66
CA HIS A 141 1.38 -2.52 -19.40
C HIS A 141 -0.10 -2.25 -19.14
N SER A 142 -0.74 -3.11 -18.37
CA SER A 142 -2.14 -3.00 -17.99
C SER A 142 -2.33 -3.33 -16.52
N MET A 143 -3.20 -2.59 -15.84
CA MET A 143 -3.54 -2.84 -14.43
C MET A 143 -4.28 -4.18 -14.26
N GLY A 144 -5.39 -4.35 -14.99
CA GLY A 144 -6.27 -5.51 -14.86
C GLY A 144 -6.89 -5.65 -13.46
N LEU A 145 -7.90 -6.51 -13.33
CA LEU A 145 -8.56 -6.76 -12.04
C LEU A 145 -7.61 -7.41 -11.03
N ILE A 146 -6.82 -8.39 -11.47
CA ILE A 146 -5.88 -9.11 -10.60
C ILE A 146 -4.81 -8.18 -9.99
N GLY A 147 -4.29 -7.22 -10.77
CA GLY A 147 -3.34 -6.23 -10.27
C GLY A 147 -4.00 -5.32 -9.25
N ALA A 148 -5.21 -4.82 -9.55
CA ALA A 148 -5.94 -3.97 -8.63
C ALA A 148 -6.26 -4.68 -7.29
N ILE A 149 -6.58 -5.98 -7.31
CA ILE A 149 -6.75 -6.77 -6.07
C ILE A 149 -5.43 -6.85 -5.30
N SER A 150 -4.30 -7.10 -5.96
CA SER A 150 -2.98 -7.06 -5.31
C SER A 150 -2.69 -5.69 -4.69
N CYS A 151 -3.00 -4.59 -5.37
CA CYS A 151 -2.90 -3.24 -4.81
C CYS A 151 -3.67 -3.14 -3.49
N SER A 152 -4.92 -3.63 -3.47
CA SER A 152 -5.73 -3.55 -2.26
C SER A 152 -5.13 -4.31 -1.09
N ARG A 153 -4.60 -5.51 -1.35
CA ARG A 153 -3.92 -6.33 -0.34
C ARG A 153 -2.63 -5.68 0.16
N LEU A 154 -1.85 -5.07 -0.75
CA LEU A 154 -0.59 -4.38 -0.46
C LEU A 154 -0.74 -3.12 0.38
N TYR A 155 -1.93 -2.55 0.49
CA TYR A 155 -2.19 -1.38 1.34
C TYR A 155 -2.94 -1.77 2.61
N TYR A 156 -3.91 -2.69 2.52
CA TYR A 156 -4.72 -3.11 3.65
C TYR A 156 -3.95 -3.95 4.69
N PHE A 157 -3.36 -5.08 4.29
CA PHE A 157 -2.73 -6.00 5.24
C PHE A 157 -1.48 -5.44 5.94
N PRO A 158 -0.61 -4.62 5.31
CA PRO A 158 0.46 -3.98 6.07
C PRO A 158 -0.05 -2.87 7.00
N ALA A 159 -1.14 -2.16 6.65
CA ALA A 159 -1.79 -1.23 7.57
C ALA A 159 -2.28 -1.95 8.82
N GLN A 160 -2.98 -3.07 8.63
CA GLN A 160 -3.44 -3.94 9.72
C GLN A 160 -2.28 -4.40 10.60
N HIS A 161 -1.23 -4.99 10.02
CA HIS A 161 -0.05 -5.45 10.76
C HIS A 161 0.57 -4.34 11.63
N LEU A 162 0.77 -3.15 11.06
CA LEU A 162 1.36 -2.03 11.78
C LEU A 162 0.45 -1.51 12.89
N ALA A 163 -0.85 -1.42 12.62
CA ALA A 163 -1.83 -0.95 13.58
C ALA A 163 -2.01 -1.93 14.75
N ASP A 164 -1.99 -3.23 14.50
CA ASP A 164 -2.04 -4.27 15.54
C ASP A 164 -0.79 -4.22 16.45
N LEU A 165 0.40 -4.00 15.86
CA LEU A 165 1.64 -3.79 16.64
C LEU A 165 1.55 -2.56 17.54
N VAL A 166 1.06 -1.45 17.00
CA VAL A 166 0.85 -0.21 17.75
C VAL A 166 -0.13 -0.43 18.88
N ALA A 167 -1.30 -1.00 18.58
CA ALA A 167 -2.35 -1.26 19.56
C ALA A 167 -1.81 -2.11 20.72
N GLY A 168 -1.09 -3.21 20.41
CA GLY A 168 -0.44 -4.03 21.42
C GLY A 168 0.57 -3.25 22.27
N ALA A 169 1.34 -2.33 21.67
CA ALA A 169 2.32 -1.52 22.40
C ALA A 169 1.68 -0.49 23.36
N ILE A 170 0.46 -0.03 23.07
CA ILE A 170 -0.27 0.93 23.92
C ILE A 170 -1.38 0.28 24.76
N GLY A 171 -1.43 -1.05 24.82
CA GLY A 171 -2.42 -1.79 25.60
C GLY A 171 -3.86 -1.71 25.06
N GLN A 172 -4.00 -1.45 23.76
CA GLN A 172 -5.28 -1.42 23.04
C GLN A 172 -5.47 -2.69 22.19
N SER A 173 -6.68 -2.88 21.68
CA SER A 173 -7.00 -3.94 20.72
C SER A 173 -7.81 -3.36 19.57
N LEU A 174 -7.66 -3.95 18.38
CA LEU A 174 -8.37 -3.55 17.16
C LEU A 174 -9.22 -4.72 16.66
N SER A 175 -10.37 -4.41 16.07
CA SER A 175 -11.17 -5.40 15.34
C SER A 175 -11.13 -5.11 13.84
N TRP A 176 -10.84 -6.15 13.07
CA TRP A 176 -10.83 -6.12 11.60
C TRP A 176 -11.96 -6.99 11.01
N SER A 177 -12.96 -7.36 11.82
CA SER A 177 -14.07 -8.24 11.46
C SER A 177 -14.84 -7.78 10.22
N ASP A 178 -15.01 -6.47 10.09
CA ASP A 178 -15.78 -5.83 9.01
C ASP A 178 -14.87 -5.34 7.86
N GLY A 179 -13.59 -5.71 7.93
CA GLY A 179 -12.60 -5.35 6.93
C GLY A 179 -12.75 -6.15 5.63
N PRO A 180 -12.42 -5.57 4.46
CA PRO A 180 -12.46 -6.25 3.19
C PRO A 180 -11.44 -7.41 3.12
N THR A 181 -11.88 -8.56 2.59
CA THR A 181 -11.08 -9.80 2.55
C THR A 181 -10.18 -9.94 1.30
N TYR A 182 -10.47 -9.17 0.24
CA TYR A 182 -9.77 -9.15 -1.05
C TYR A 182 -9.34 -10.55 -1.55
N PRO A 183 -10.30 -11.44 -1.85
CA PRO A 183 -10.00 -12.85 -2.12
C PRO A 183 -9.20 -13.03 -3.42
N LEU A 184 -8.23 -13.93 -3.39
CA LEU A 184 -7.39 -14.31 -4.54
C LEU A 184 -7.90 -15.55 -5.28
N LYS A 185 -8.97 -16.17 -4.77
CA LYS A 185 -9.68 -17.28 -5.40
C LYS A 185 -11.17 -16.95 -5.39
N LYS A 186 -11.92 -17.48 -6.36
CA LYS A 186 -13.38 -17.43 -6.30
C LYS A 186 -13.81 -18.18 -5.04
N THR A 187 -14.49 -17.50 -4.12
CA THR A 187 -15.19 -18.16 -3.02
C THR A 187 -16.27 -19.05 -3.65
N ALA A 188 -16.25 -20.33 -3.29
CA ALA A 188 -17.23 -21.32 -3.76
C ALA A 188 -18.64 -20.93 -3.31
#